data_AF-A0A4U5LYT8-F1
#
_entry.id   AF-A0A4U5LYT8-F1
#
_cell.length_a   1.000
_cell.length_b   1.000
_cell.length_c   1.000
_cell.angle_alpha   90.00
_cell.angle_beta   90.00
_cell.angle_gamma   90.00
#
_symmetry.space_group_name_H-M   'P 1'
#
loop_
_entity.id
_entity.type
_entity.pdbx_description
1 polymer ?
#
loop_
_entity_poly.entity_id
_entity_poly.type
_entity_poly.pdbx_seq_one_letter_code
_entity_poly.pdbx_strand_id
1 'polypeptide(L)'
;MEPSCSTPRHLIVFFFAFCLSLILAQNIGGWKNQNPKDPKFKIIRAQSQVMAGTNYKIEIEFGLSRCSKDVDVSSVTEKNCPLGFTGTYLDYQVHVILVWDMPWKNRTRIFVVS
;
A
#
# COMPACT_ATOMS: atom_id res chain seq x y z
N MET A 1 -34.52 48.34 -16.36
CA MET A 1 -33.75 48.56 -15.12
C MET A 1 -33.75 47.24 -14.36
N GLU A 2 -32.74 46.41 -14.61
CA GLU A 2 -32.52 45.17 -13.87
C GLU A 2 -31.55 45.46 -12.71
N PRO A 3 -31.84 45.03 -11.47
CA PRO A 3 -30.85 45.11 -10.39
C PRO A 3 -29.91 43.89 -10.47
N SER A 4 -28.64 44.16 -10.77
CA SER A 4 -27.53 43.22 -10.66
C SER A 4 -27.34 42.80 -9.20
N CYS A 5 -27.64 41.54 -8.86
CA CYS A 5 -27.37 40.97 -7.54
C CYS A 5 -25.90 40.51 -7.49
N SER A 6 -25.01 41.33 -6.92
CA SER A 6 -23.63 40.92 -6.65
C SER A 6 -23.63 39.92 -5.49
N THR A 7 -23.42 38.64 -5.81
CA THR A 7 -23.30 37.57 -4.82
C THR A 7 -21.90 37.63 -4.16
N PRO A 8 -21.82 37.60 -2.82
CA PRO A 8 -20.54 37.77 -2.12
C PRO A 8 -19.64 36.52 -2.29
N ARG A 9 -18.47 36.76 -2.87
CA ARG A 9 -17.37 35.85 -3.24
C ARG A 9 -16.86 34.92 -2.12
N HIS A 10 -17.29 35.11 -0.87
CA HIS A 10 -16.88 34.30 0.29
C HIS A 10 -17.69 33.01 0.48
N LEU A 11 -18.94 32.94 0.01
CA LEU A 11 -19.79 31.75 0.16
C LEU A 11 -19.31 30.53 -0.66
N ILE A 12 -18.68 30.78 -1.81
CA ILE A 12 -18.12 29.74 -2.69
C ILE A 12 -16.88 29.10 -2.05
N VAL A 13 -16.06 29.89 -1.37
CA VAL A 13 -14.82 29.40 -0.71
C VAL A 13 -15.16 28.46 0.45
N PHE A 14 -16.20 28.78 1.23
CA PHE A 14 -16.66 27.91 2.31
C PHE A 14 -17.23 26.58 1.81
N PHE A 15 -17.95 26.59 0.68
CA PHE A 15 -18.51 25.37 0.09
C PHE A 15 -17.41 24.42 -0.43
N PHE A 16 -16.37 24.95 -1.08
CA PHE A 16 -15.23 24.15 -1.53
C PHE A 16 -14.35 23.64 -0.37
N ALA A 17 -14.14 24.44 0.67
CA ALA A 17 -13.36 24.04 1.84
C ALA A 17 -14.03 22.92 2.65
N PHE A 18 -15.36 22.94 2.77
CA PHE A 18 -16.11 21.92 3.50
C PHE A 18 -16.25 20.60 2.73
N CYS A 19 -16.29 20.67 1.39
CA CYS A 19 -16.27 19.46 0.56
C CYS A 19 -14.91 18.74 0.62
N LEU A 20 -13.80 19.48 0.67
CA LEU A 20 -12.47 18.88 0.72
C LEU A 20 -12.18 18.14 2.05
N SER A 21 -12.74 18.62 3.17
CA SER A 21 -12.59 17.94 4.47
C SER A 21 -13.44 16.67 4.61
N LEU A 22 -14.57 16.57 3.90
CA LEU A 22 -15.40 15.35 3.87
C LEU A 22 -14.77 14.21 3.04
N ILE A 23 -14.00 14.53 1.99
CA ILE A 23 -13.35 13.51 1.15
C ILE A 23 -12.15 12.85 1.86
N LEU A 24 -11.55 13.49 2.86
CA LEU A 24 -10.42 12.92 3.63
C LEU A 24 -10.83 11.91 4.71
N ALA A 25 -12.12 11.81 5.04
CA ALA A 25 -12.61 10.91 6.09
C ALA A 25 -12.99 9.50 5.58
N GLN A 26 -12.76 9.18 4.30
CA GLN A 26 -13.15 7.90 3.71
C GLN A 26 -11.97 7.16 3.07
N ASN A 27 -10.90 6.91 3.84
CA ASN A 27 -10.02 5.76 3.58
C ASN A 27 -10.35 4.61 4.55
N ILE A 28 -11.44 3.97 4.14
CA ILE A 28 -11.99 2.65 4.39
C ILE A 28 -10.98 1.50 4.48
N GLY A 29 -11.28 0.56 5.40
CA GLY A 29 -11.25 -0.87 5.08
C GLY A 29 -10.00 -1.62 5.49
N GLY A 30 -9.94 -2.06 6.74
CA GLY A 30 -9.08 -3.18 7.12
C GLY A 30 -9.63 -4.48 6.52
N TRP A 31 -9.02 -4.98 5.45
CA TRP A 31 -9.21 -6.37 5.04
C TRP A 31 -8.45 -7.26 6.01
N LYS A 32 -9.15 -7.91 6.95
CA LYS A 32 -8.57 -8.99 7.74
C LYS A 32 -9.32 -10.30 7.48
N ASN A 33 -9.00 -10.89 6.34
CA ASN A 33 -9.31 -12.28 6.00
C ASN A 33 -8.00 -13.07 5.83
N GLN A 34 -7.03 -12.89 6.73
CA GLN A 34 -5.79 -13.65 6.67
C GLN A 34 -6.06 -15.11 7.03
N ASN A 35 -5.83 -16.01 6.08
CA ASN A 35 -5.89 -17.44 6.31
C ASN A 35 -4.61 -17.83 7.08
N PRO A 36 -4.70 -18.64 8.15
CA PRO A 36 -3.52 -19.07 8.91
C PRO A 36 -2.49 -19.88 8.09
N LYS A 37 -2.78 -20.22 6.82
CA LYS A 37 -1.87 -20.87 5.87
C LYS A 37 -1.15 -19.90 4.93
N ASP A 38 -1.42 -18.60 5.00
CA ASP A 38 -0.75 -17.61 4.16
C ASP A 38 0.68 -17.36 4.66
N PRO A 39 1.67 -17.15 3.76
CA PRO A 39 3.03 -16.86 4.17
C PRO A 39 3.06 -15.69 5.14
N LYS A 40 3.87 -15.80 6.21
CA LYS A 40 3.87 -14.87 7.33
C LYS A 40 4.56 -13.56 6.96
N PHE A 41 3.84 -12.71 6.24
CA PHE A 41 4.21 -11.32 5.99
C PHE A 41 3.15 -10.41 6.59
N LYS A 42 3.56 -9.22 7.00
CA LYS A 42 2.68 -8.23 7.60
C LYS A 42 2.87 -6.90 6.87
N ILE A 43 1.80 -6.38 6.30
CA ILE A 43 1.78 -5.02 5.75
C ILE A 43 1.72 -4.06 6.94
N ILE A 44 2.78 -3.26 7.11
CA ILE A 44 2.88 -2.24 8.15
C ILE A 44 2.16 -0.98 7.69
N ARG A 45 2.40 -0.58 6.44
CA ARG A 45 1.85 0.64 5.87
C ARG A 45 1.67 0.50 4.38
N ALA A 46 0.60 1.07 3.86
CA ALA A 46 0.39 1.23 2.43
C ALA A 46 -0.02 2.68 2.15
N GLN A 47 0.57 3.28 1.13
CA GLN A 47 0.24 4.61 0.65
C GLN A 47 0.07 4.59 -0.86
N SER A 48 -0.95 5.29 -1.34
CA SER A 48 -1.20 5.47 -2.78
C SER A 48 -1.09 6.94 -3.15
N GLN A 49 -0.42 7.24 -4.25
CA GLN A 49 -0.32 8.57 -4.82
C GLN A 49 -0.66 8.54 -6.31
N VAL A 50 -1.65 9.33 -6.71
CA VAL A 50 -2.07 9.43 -8.12
C VAL A 50 -1.20 10.48 -8.83
N MET A 51 -0.56 10.08 -9.92
CA MET A 51 0.23 10.92 -10.83
C MET A 51 -0.04 10.50 -12.29
N ALA A 52 0.98 10.37 -13.14
CA ALA A 52 0.88 9.74 -14.47
C ALA A 52 0.79 8.20 -14.35
N GLY A 53 -0.15 7.71 -13.55
CA GLY A 53 -0.22 6.35 -13.01
C GLY A 53 -0.58 6.41 -11.52
N THR A 54 -0.62 5.26 -10.86
CA THR A 54 -0.74 5.17 -9.41
C THR A 54 0.56 4.62 -8.84
N ASN A 55 1.21 5.40 -7.98
CA ASN A 55 2.35 4.96 -7.18
C ASN A 55 1.83 4.38 -5.87
N TYR A 56 2.15 3.13 -5.59
CA TYR A 56 1.93 2.48 -4.30
C TYR A 56 3.27 2.35 -3.58
N LYS A 57 3.35 2.87 -2.36
CA LYS A 57 4.45 2.62 -1.44
C LYS A 57 3.94 1.69 -0.34
N ILE A 58 4.49 0.49 -0.28
CA ILE A 58 4.07 -0.56 0.64
C ILE A 58 5.25 -0.92 1.54
N GLU A 59 5.09 -0.73 2.85
CA GLU A 59 6.05 -1.14 3.87
C GLU A 59 5.59 -2.49 4.41
N ILE A 60 6.40 -3.52 4.23
CA ILE A 60 6.05 -4.91 4.57
C ILE A 60 7.15 -5.49 5.45
N GLU A 61 6.74 -6.17 6.51
CA GLU A 61 7.58 -7.00 7.36
C GLU A 61 7.52 -8.45 6.86
N PHE A 62 8.67 -8.98 6.45
CA PHE A 62 8.83 -10.35 5.99
C PHE A 62 9.69 -11.13 6.99
N GLY A 63 9.27 -12.35 7.33
CA GLY A 63 10.14 -13.27 8.04
C GLY A 63 11.24 -13.75 7.10
N LEU A 64 12.50 -13.62 7.49
CA LEU A 64 13.61 -14.23 6.77
C LEU A 64 13.44 -15.76 6.85
N SER A 65 13.70 -16.46 5.75
CA SER A 65 13.75 -17.91 5.74
C SER A 65 15.19 -18.41 5.76
N ARG A 66 15.40 -19.68 6.11
CA ARG A 66 16.73 -20.32 6.06
C ARG A 66 17.08 -20.89 4.68
N CYS A 67 16.28 -20.62 3.66
CA CYS A 67 16.53 -21.17 2.33
C CYS A 67 17.66 -20.44 1.62
N SER A 68 18.40 -21.19 0.80
CA SER A 68 19.33 -20.58 -0.15
C SER A 68 18.55 -19.72 -1.16
N LYS A 69 19.20 -18.67 -1.67
CA LYS A 69 18.67 -17.82 -2.73
C LYS A 69 18.52 -18.56 -4.07
N ASP A 70 19.21 -19.70 -4.23
CA ASP A 70 19.23 -20.51 -5.45
C ASP A 70 18.10 -21.56 -5.51
N VAL A 71 17.15 -21.54 -4.57
CA VAL A 71 16.01 -22.46 -4.58
C VAL A 71 15.01 -22.01 -5.63
N ASP A 72 14.59 -22.94 -6.50
CA ASP A 72 13.55 -22.68 -7.49
C ASP A 72 12.26 -22.27 -6.80
N VAL A 73 11.70 -21.11 -7.19
CA VAL A 73 10.53 -20.48 -6.55
C VAL A 73 9.32 -21.42 -6.56
N SER A 74 9.20 -22.28 -7.58
CA SER A 74 8.14 -23.31 -7.68
C SER A 74 8.18 -24.33 -6.55
N SER A 75 9.35 -24.55 -5.95
CA SER A 75 9.59 -25.57 -4.92
C SER A 75 9.51 -25.03 -3.49
N VAL A 76 9.44 -23.70 -3.35
CA VAL A 76 9.39 -23.01 -2.07
C VAL A 76 7.98 -23.13 -1.48
N THR A 77 7.85 -24.01 -0.50
CA THR A 77 6.65 -24.12 0.35
C THR A 77 7.04 -23.80 1.79
N GLU A 78 6.10 -23.34 2.63
CA GLU A 78 6.33 -23.07 4.06
C GLU A 78 7.00 -24.24 4.80
N LYS A 79 6.67 -25.48 4.40
CA LYS A 79 7.29 -26.71 4.93
C LYS A 79 8.74 -26.90 4.50
N ASN A 80 9.05 -26.56 3.26
CA ASN A 80 10.39 -26.72 2.69
C ASN A 80 11.30 -25.56 3.09
N CYS A 81 10.70 -24.42 3.45
CA CYS A 81 11.38 -23.19 3.72
C CYS A 81 10.91 -22.55 5.04
N PRO A 82 11.32 -23.11 6.18
CA PRO A 82 10.96 -22.55 7.47
C PRO A 82 11.61 -21.18 7.68
N LEU A 83 10.93 -20.35 8.46
CA LEU A 83 11.47 -19.07 8.89
C LEU A 83 12.76 -19.26 9.70
N GLY A 84 13.68 -18.33 9.53
CA GLY A 84 14.88 -18.17 10.31
C GLY A 84 14.55 -17.73 11.72
N PHE A 85 15.29 -18.31 12.66
CA PHE A 85 15.26 -17.92 14.06
C PHE A 85 16.64 -17.44 14.46
N THR A 86 16.68 -16.32 15.16
CA THR A 86 17.85 -15.77 15.84
C THR A 86 17.63 -15.96 17.34
N GLY A 87 18.18 -17.04 17.89
CA GLY A 87 17.85 -17.49 19.25
C GLY A 87 16.41 -18.02 19.34
N THR A 88 15.61 -17.46 20.25
CA THR A 88 14.17 -17.80 20.45
C THR A 88 13.21 -16.94 19.61
N TYR A 89 13.71 -15.91 18.92
CA TYR A 89 12.89 -14.97 18.15
C TYR A 89 12.96 -15.27 16.66
N LEU A 90 11.84 -15.07 15.98
CA LEU A 90 11.76 -15.10 14.52
C LEU A 90 12.48 -13.88 13.95
N ASP A 91 13.29 -14.10 12.92
CA ASP A 91 14.03 -13.03 12.25
C ASP A 91 13.13 -12.36 11.20
N TYR A 92 12.81 -11.08 11.41
CA TYR A 92 11.96 -10.31 10.50
C TYR A 92 12.74 -9.11 9.95
N GLN A 93 12.56 -8.84 8.66
CA GLN A 93 13.08 -7.65 8.00
C GLN A 93 11.96 -6.84 7.37
N VAL A 94 12.08 -5.53 7.51
CA VAL A 94 11.14 -4.58 6.89
C VAL A 94 11.69 -4.17 5.54
N HIS A 95 10.88 -4.30 4.51
CA HIS A 95 11.18 -3.88 3.15
C HIS A 95 10.15 -2.88 2.65
N VAL A 96 10.61 -1.98 1.78
CA VAL A 96 9.74 -1.00 1.12
C VAL A 96 9.60 -1.38 -0.34
N ILE A 97 8.38 -1.69 -0.76
CA ILE A 97 8.03 -1.98 -2.15
C ILE A 97 7.38 -0.75 -2.76
N LEU A 98 7.92 -0.30 -3.88
CA LEU A 98 7.35 0.75 -4.71
C LEU A 98 6.75 0.13 -5.96
N VAL A 99 5.45 0.27 -6.15
CA VAL A 99 4.74 -0.20 -7.34
C VAL A 99 4.26 1.01 -8.12
N TRP A 100 4.59 1.11 -9.40
CA TRP A 100 4.02 2.10 -10.29
C TRP A 100 3.15 1.40 -11.33
N ASP A 101 1.84 1.69 -11.28
CA ASP A 101 0.86 1.06 -12.14
C ASP A 101 0.16 2.07 -13.05
N MET A 102 0.01 1.72 -14.32
CA MET A 102 -0.78 2.45 -15.31
C MET A 102 -1.75 1.47 -15.97
N PRO A 103 -2.95 1.28 -15.42
CA PRO A 103 -3.89 0.27 -15.89
C PRO A 103 -4.32 0.52 -17.34
N TRP A 104 -4.48 1.78 -17.74
CA TRP A 104 -4.81 2.18 -19.11
C TRP A 104 -3.69 1.94 -20.14
N LYS A 105 -2.48 1.60 -19.71
CA LYS A 105 -1.37 1.17 -20.58
C LYS A 105 -0.97 -0.30 -20.33
N ASN A 106 -1.72 -1.01 -19.48
CA ASN A 106 -1.41 -2.35 -19.01
C ASN A 106 0.06 -2.50 -18.57
N ARG A 107 0.57 -1.49 -17.83
CA ARG A 107 1.98 -1.42 -17.44
C ARG A 107 2.10 -1.29 -15.93
N THR A 108 2.79 -2.25 -15.33
CA THR A 108 3.16 -2.24 -13.92
C THR A 108 4.67 -2.36 -13.78
N ARG A 109 5.27 -1.58 -12.88
CA ARG A 109 6.69 -1.67 -12.50
C ARG A 109 6.80 -1.84 -11.00
N ILE A 110 7.63 -2.78 -10.57
CA ILE A 110 7.85 -3.08 -9.16
C ILE A 110 9.32 -2.79 -8.86
N PHE A 111 9.56 -2.00 -7.82
CA PHE A 111 10.89 -1.71 -7.30
C PHE A 111 10.93 -2.14 -5.83
N VAL A 112 11.93 -2.94 -5.48
CA VAL A 112 12.18 -3.34 -4.09
C VAL A 112 13.32 -2.49 -3.56
N VAL A 113 13.05 -1.76 -2.48
CA VAL A 113 14.03 -0.96 -1.77
C VAL A 113 14.31 -1.67 -0.44
N SER A 114 15.52 -2.23 -0.34
CA SER A 114 16.05 -2.92 0.84
C SER A 114 16.73 -1.97 1.80
#